data_AF-J0PYV7-F1
#
_entry.id   AF-J0PYV7-F1
#
_cell.length_a   1.000
_cell.length_b   1.000
_cell.length_c   1.000
_cell.angle_alpha   90.00
_cell.angle_beta   90.00
_cell.angle_gamma   90.00
#
_symmetry.space_group_name_H-M   'P 1'
#
loop_
_entity.id
_entity.type
_entity.pdbx_description
1 polymer ?
#
loop_
_entity_poly.entity_id
_entity_poly.type
_entity_poly.pdbx_seq_one_letter_code
_entity_poly.pdbx_strand_id
1 'polypeptide(L)'
;MDSSIEVDLGLETLILSMTISDCSPELMALLERSDVNISLRSSMQAQGTPAEGVVITMRGLCKGFEMAEWQPGSKATSTATFTLQYFKYVQKDTEIVEIDTLNMVRKFNGVNQLADHKNFLGM
;
A
#
# COMPACT_ATOMS: atom_id res chain seq x y z
N MET A 1 -8.67 -32.67 -20.23
CA MET A 1 -7.94 -31.49 -19.72
C MET A 1 -8.33 -31.41 -18.27
N ASP A 2 -7.47 -31.93 -17.39
CA ASP A 2 -7.92 -32.60 -16.15
C ASP A 2 -7.84 -31.71 -14.90
N SER A 3 -7.43 -30.45 -15.06
CA SER A 3 -7.50 -29.43 -14.02
C SER A 3 -7.47 -28.03 -14.64
N SER A 4 -8.05 -27.07 -13.93
CA SER A 4 -7.96 -25.65 -14.30
C SER A 4 -6.61 -25.08 -13.86
N ILE A 5 -6.04 -24.20 -14.69
CA ILE A 5 -4.85 -23.41 -14.38
C ILE A 5 -5.30 -21.96 -14.29
N GLU A 6 -4.92 -21.26 -13.23
CA GLU A 6 -5.19 -19.83 -13.08
C GLU A 6 -4.27 -19.02 -13.98
N VAL A 7 -4.85 -18.09 -14.73
CA VAL A 7 -4.15 -17.18 -15.64
C VAL A 7 -4.11 -15.80 -15.00
N ASP A 8 -2.96 -15.11 -15.06
CA ASP A 8 -2.83 -13.74 -14.56
C ASP A 8 -3.69 -12.79 -15.39
N LEU A 9 -4.67 -12.15 -14.76
CA LEU A 9 -5.57 -11.13 -15.34
C LEU A 9 -5.23 -9.72 -14.84
N GLY A 10 -4.10 -9.56 -14.14
CA GLY A 10 -3.69 -8.33 -13.48
C GLY A 10 -3.87 -8.40 -11.96
N LEU A 11 -3.51 -7.30 -11.30
CA LEU A 11 -3.61 -7.19 -9.85
C LEU A 11 -5.02 -6.81 -9.42
N GLU A 12 -5.45 -7.35 -8.28
CA GLU A 12 -6.63 -6.87 -7.59
C GLU A 12 -6.43 -5.46 -7.03
N THR A 13 -7.53 -4.84 -6.58
CA THR A 13 -7.48 -3.52 -5.96
C THR A 13 -6.60 -3.55 -4.72
N LEU A 14 -5.59 -2.68 -4.70
CA LEU A 14 -4.70 -2.53 -3.55
C LEU A 14 -5.44 -1.85 -2.40
N ILE A 15 -5.54 -2.52 -1.26
CA ILE A 15 -6.21 -1.99 -0.07
C ILE A 15 -5.21 -1.94 1.08
N LEU A 16 -5.08 -0.75 1.68
CA LEU A 16 -4.36 -0.55 2.94
C LEU A 16 -5.38 -0.45 4.07
N SER A 17 -5.24 -1.30 5.07
CA SER A 17 -5.95 -1.17 6.35
C SER A 17 -4.94 -0.84 7.44
N MET A 18 -5.20 0.23 8.18
CA MET A 18 -4.36 0.64 9.31
C MET A 18 -5.22 0.96 10.53
N THR A 19 -4.82 0.46 11.70
CA THR A 19 -5.49 0.75 12.96
C THR A 19 -4.74 1.84 13.71
N ILE A 20 -5.45 2.91 14.06
CA ILE A 20 -4.92 4.10 14.70
C ILE A 20 -5.66 4.28 16.02
N SER A 21 -4.93 4.44 17.13
CA SER A 21 -5.53 4.57 18.48
C SER A 21 -6.01 5.98 18.81
N ASP A 22 -5.65 6.97 17.99
CA ASP A 22 -6.05 8.35 18.20
C ASP A 22 -6.45 8.97 16.86
N CYS A 23 -7.74 9.26 16.70
CA CYS A 23 -8.27 9.79 15.46
C CYS A 23 -8.26 11.32 15.54
N SER A 24 -7.15 11.93 15.10
CA SER A 24 -7.01 13.39 15.10
C SER A 24 -7.97 14.05 14.09
N PRO A 25 -8.38 15.31 14.30
CA PRO A 25 -9.21 16.05 13.33
C PRO A 25 -8.58 16.14 11.93
N GLU A 26 -7.24 16.22 11.88
CA GLU A 26 -6.49 16.24 10.62
C GLU A 26 -6.61 14.93 9.84
N LEU A 27 -6.59 13.80 10.54
CA LEU A 27 -6.76 12.48 9.95
C LEU A 27 -8.19 12.30 9.42
N MET A 28 -9.19 12.75 10.19
CA MET A 28 -10.59 12.73 9.77
C MET A 28 -10.85 13.64 8.55
N ALA A 29 -10.12 14.75 8.41
CA ALA A 29 -10.22 15.63 7.24
C ALA A 29 -9.71 15.00 5.94
N LEU A 30 -9.03 13.86 6.01
CA LEU A 30 -8.59 13.10 4.83
C LEU A 30 -9.69 12.20 4.26
N LEU A 31 -10.85 12.08 4.91
CA LEU A 31 -11.99 11.31 4.41
C LEU A 31 -12.39 11.78 2.99
N GLU A 32 -12.68 10.83 2.10
CA GLU A 32 -13.05 11.05 0.70
C GLU A 32 -11.99 11.73 -0.19
N ARG A 33 -10.77 11.99 0.32
CA ARG A 33 -9.68 12.49 -0.53
C ARG A 33 -9.04 11.37 -1.33
N SER A 34 -8.92 11.58 -2.65
CA SER A 34 -8.41 10.62 -3.65
C SER A 34 -6.88 10.52 -3.72
N ASP A 35 -6.17 11.58 -3.28
CA ASP A 35 -4.72 11.71 -3.46
C ASP A 35 -3.99 11.85 -2.12
N VAL A 36 -4.34 11.01 -1.15
CA VAL A 36 -3.66 10.98 0.14
C VAL A 36 -2.32 10.30 -0.02
N ASN A 37 -1.23 11.05 0.22
CA ASN A 37 0.12 10.51 0.27
C ASN A 37 0.38 9.92 1.67
N ILE A 38 0.75 8.65 1.71
CA ILE A 38 1.01 7.91 2.94
C ILE A 38 2.44 7.40 2.89
N SER A 39 3.27 7.78 3.87
CA SER A 39 4.63 7.24 4.01
C SER A 39 4.75 6.51 5.34
N LEU A 40 4.97 5.19 5.28
CA LEU A 40 5.29 4.38 6.45
C LEU A 40 6.79 4.11 6.46
N ARG A 41 7.40 4.26 7.63
CA ARG A 41 8.83 3.99 7.84
C ARG A 41 8.97 3.00 8.98
N SER A 42 9.78 1.98 8.78
CA SER A 42 10.08 0.96 9.77
C SER A 42 11.57 0.65 9.75
N SER A 43 12.06 0.11 10.86
CA SER A 43 13.43 -0.40 10.98
C SER A 43 13.33 -1.88 11.34
N MET A 44 13.93 -2.74 10.53
CA MET A 44 13.99 -4.18 10.77
C MET A 44 15.41 -4.57 11.13
N GLN A 45 15.58 -5.39 12.17
CA GLN A 45 16.90 -5.88 12.57
C GLN A 45 16.82 -7.36 12.87
N ALA A 46 17.56 -8.17 12.12
CA ALA A 46 17.76 -9.57 12.48
C ALA A 46 18.89 -9.70 13.51
N GLN A 47 18.81 -10.70 14.38
CA GLN A 47 19.81 -10.93 15.41
C GLN A 47 21.20 -11.13 14.79
N GLY A 48 22.15 -10.25 15.14
CA GLY A 48 23.52 -10.27 14.59
C GLY A 48 23.73 -9.49 13.28
N THR A 49 22.71 -8.78 12.79
CA THR A 49 22.82 -7.93 11.58
C THR A 49 22.61 -6.44 11.92
N PRO A 50 23.18 -5.52 11.11
CA PRO A 50 22.86 -4.10 11.23
C PRO A 50 21.38 -3.85 10.90
N ALA A 51 20.80 -2.80 11.48
CA ALA A 51 19.42 -2.42 11.21
C ALA A 51 19.22 -2.02 9.74
N GLU A 52 18.14 -2.49 9.14
CA GLU A 52 17.73 -2.18 7.78
C GLU A 52 16.50 -1.26 7.80
N GLY A 53 16.61 -0.12 7.11
CA GLY A 53 15.49 0.79 6.92
C GLY A 53 14.52 0.27 5.87
N VAL A 54 13.23 0.31 6.20
CA VAL A 54 12.12 0.02 5.30
C VAL A 54 11.28 1.28 5.13
N VAL A 55 11.06 1.67 3.89
CA VAL A 55 10.24 2.82 3.52
C VAL A 55 9.16 2.34 2.55
N ILE A 56 7.91 2.52 2.96
CA ILE A 56 6.74 2.21 2.14
C ILE A 56 6.07 3.53 1.79
N THR A 57 6.03 3.85 0.50
CA THR A 57 5.36 5.04 -0.02
C THR A 57 4.11 4.61 -0.75
N MET A 58 2.98 5.18 -0.37
CA MET A 58 1.68 4.83 -0.90
C MET A 58 0.92 6.11 -1.25
N ARG A 59 0.01 5.99 -2.21
CA ARG A 59 -0.93 7.06 -2.56
C ARG A 59 -2.26 6.45 -2.88
N GLY A 60 -3.34 7.04 -2.40
CA GLY A 60 -4.67 6.51 -2.65
C GLY A 60 -5.81 7.32 -2.06
N LEU A 61 -7.01 6.77 -2.29
CA LEU A 61 -8.28 7.28 -1.80
C LEU A 61 -8.53 6.80 -0.37
N CYS A 62 -8.85 7.72 0.54
CA CYS A 62 -9.38 7.36 1.85
C CYS A 62 -10.83 6.90 1.71
N LYS A 63 -11.07 5.58 1.84
CA LYS A 63 -12.40 4.97 1.69
C LYS A 63 -13.28 5.22 2.92
N GLY A 64 -12.68 5.26 4.10
CA GLY A 64 -13.43 5.50 5.34
C GLY A 64 -12.64 5.19 6.60
N PHE A 65 -13.21 5.63 7.73
CA PHE A 65 -12.76 5.31 9.08
C PHE A 65 -13.85 4.52 9.80
N GLU A 66 -13.47 3.38 10.38
CA GLU A 66 -14.32 2.59 11.26
C GLU A 66 -13.88 2.85 12.70
N MET A 67 -14.71 3.55 13.48
CA MET A 67 -14.42 3.82 14.89
C MET A 67 -14.89 2.65 15.75
N ALA A 68 -14.01 2.16 16.62
CA ALA A 68 -14.36 1.16 17.62
C ALA A 68 -15.34 1.74 18.65
N GLU A 69 -16.07 0.88 19.35
CA GLU A 69 -17.02 1.27 20.38
C GLU A 69 -16.30 1.99 21.55
N TRP A 70 -16.83 3.13 21.97
CA TRP A 70 -16.24 3.94 23.03
C TRP A 70 -16.62 3.40 24.40
N GLN A 71 -15.76 2.54 24.93
CA GLN A 71 -15.92 1.95 26.25
C GLN A 71 -15.03 2.65 27.28
N PRO A 72 -15.56 3.09 28.44
CA PRO A 72 -14.77 3.68 29.51
C PRO A 72 -13.61 2.77 29.93
N GLY A 73 -12.38 3.29 29.90
CA GLY A 73 -11.17 2.53 30.26
C GLY A 73 -10.56 1.68 29.13
N SER A 74 -11.19 1.64 27.95
CA SER A 74 -10.62 1.02 26.74
C SER A 74 -9.90 2.06 25.88
N LYS A 75 -8.90 1.62 25.12
CA LYS A 75 -8.32 2.45 24.05
C LYS A 75 -9.32 2.52 22.91
N ALA A 76 -9.80 3.72 22.62
CA ALA A 76 -10.51 3.95 21.36
C ALA A 76 -9.54 3.65 20.21
N THR A 77 -9.95 2.84 19.25
CA THR A 77 -9.19 2.60 18.02
C THR A 77 -10.07 2.94 16.82
N SER A 78 -9.45 3.38 15.74
CA SER A 78 -10.11 3.66 14.47
C SER A 78 -9.34 2.95 13.38
N THR A 79 -10.05 2.17 12.57
CA THR A 79 -9.47 1.49 11.41
C THR A 79 -9.69 2.36 10.18
N ALA A 80 -8.60 2.86 9.61
CA ALA A 80 -8.61 3.63 8.38
C ALA A 80 -8.39 2.70 7.19
N THR A 81 -9.26 2.78 6.19
CA THR A 81 -9.16 2.00 4.96
C THR A 81 -8.84 2.90 3.79
N PHE A 82 -7.80 2.57 3.03
CA PHE A 82 -7.41 3.29 1.83
C PHE A 82 -7.38 2.35 0.62
N THR A 83 -7.86 2.85 -0.52
CA THR A 83 -7.72 2.21 -1.82
C THR A 83 -6.53 2.84 -2.54
N LEU A 84 -5.47 2.06 -2.80
CA LEU A 84 -4.21 2.58 -3.32
C LEU A 84 -4.18 2.59 -4.84
N GLN A 85 -3.64 3.66 -5.40
CA GLN A 85 -3.28 3.80 -6.82
C GLN A 85 -1.76 3.70 -7.05
N TYR A 86 -0.97 3.97 -6.00
CA TYR A 86 0.48 3.84 -6.02
C TYR A 86 0.97 3.11 -4.76
N PHE A 87 1.89 2.18 -4.95
CA PHE A 87 2.56 1.45 -3.89
C PHE A 87 4.04 1.26 -4.24
N LYS A 88 4.93 1.70 -3.35
CA LYS A 88 6.37 1.52 -3.49
C LYS A 88 6.96 1.02 -2.17
N TYR A 89 7.68 -0.09 -2.24
CA TYR A 89 8.38 -0.70 -1.12
C TYR A 89 9.88 -0.65 -1.39
N VAL A 90 10.60 0.04 -0.50
CA VAL A 90 12.06 0.15 -0.51
C VAL A 90 12.60 -0.41 0.79
N GLN A 91 13.56 -1.33 0.70
CA GLN A 91 14.28 -1.86 1.86
C GLN A 91 15.77 -1.78 1.56
N LYS A 92 16.54 -1.27 2.53
CA LYS A 92 18.01 -1.12 2.39
C LYS A 92 18.39 -0.39 1.09
N ASP A 93 17.69 0.71 0.82
CA ASP A 93 17.83 1.54 -0.38
C ASP A 93 17.60 0.82 -1.73
N THR A 94 17.07 -0.41 -1.69
CA THR A 94 16.72 -1.19 -2.87
C THR A 94 15.21 -1.17 -3.07
N GLU A 95 14.76 -0.74 -4.24
CA GLU A 95 13.36 -0.83 -4.64
C GLU A 95 13.01 -2.28 -4.95
N ILE A 96 12.24 -2.91 -4.06
CA ILE A 96 11.80 -4.30 -4.23
C ILE A 96 10.51 -4.32 -5.05
N VAL A 97 9.59 -3.41 -4.76
CA VAL A 97 8.28 -3.37 -5.42
C VAL A 97 7.91 -1.93 -5.75
N GLU A 98 7.50 -1.71 -7.00
CA GLU A 98 6.81 -0.50 -7.43
C GLU A 98 5.59 -0.89 -8.25
N ILE A 99 4.42 -0.44 -7.81
CA ILE A 99 3.14 -0.63 -8.48
C ILE A 99 2.51 0.75 -8.67
N ASP A 100 2.30 1.11 -9.92
CA ASP A 100 1.54 2.28 -10.34
C ASP A 100 0.46 1.82 -11.31
N THR A 101 -0.78 1.83 -10.85
CA THR A 101 -1.91 1.33 -11.65
C THR A 101 -2.29 2.28 -12.78
N LEU A 102 -2.06 3.59 -12.61
CA LEU A 102 -2.38 4.60 -13.61
C LEU A 102 -1.35 4.62 -14.74
N ASN A 103 -0.06 4.46 -14.39
CA ASN A 103 1.03 4.47 -15.36
C ASN A 103 1.40 3.07 -15.88
N MET A 104 0.63 2.03 -15.53
CA MET A 104 0.91 0.63 -15.88
C MET A 104 2.35 0.21 -15.56
N VAL A 105 2.81 0.53 -14.36
CA VAL A 105 4.12 0.11 -13.87
C VAL A 105 3.91 -0.98 -12.84
N ARG A 106 4.49 -2.15 -13.10
CA ARG A 106 4.52 -3.27 -12.15
C ARG A 106 5.93 -3.82 -12.13
N LYS A 107 6.77 -3.23 -11.28
CA LYS A 107 8.16 -3.63 -11.10
C LYS A 107 8.32 -4.48 -9.86
N PHE A 108 8.96 -5.63 -10.03
CA PHE A 108 9.44 -6.46 -8.93
C PHE A 108 10.94 -6.68 -9.11
N ASN A 109 11.73 -6.37 -8.07
CA ASN A 109 13.19 -6.48 -8.08
C ASN A 109 13.83 -5.84 -9.34
N GLY A 110 13.30 -4.67 -9.75
CA GLY A 110 13.76 -3.94 -10.93
C GLY A 110 13.25 -4.41 -12.29
N VAL A 111 12.52 -5.53 -12.38
CA VAL A 111 11.94 -6.02 -13.65
C VAL A 111 10.51 -5.53 -13.82
N ASN A 112 10.25 -4.74 -14.87
CA ASN A 112 8.90 -4.27 -15.20
C ASN A 112 8.13 -5.32 -16.02
N GLN A 113 7.12 -5.92 -15.42
CA GLN A 113 6.30 -6.96 -16.06
C GLN A 113 5.34 -6.41 -17.12
N LEU A 114 5.03 -5.11 -17.07
CA LEU A 114 4.07 -4.47 -17.98
C LEU A 114 4.75 -3.72 -19.13
N ALA A 115 6.07 -3.87 -19.31
CA ALA A 115 6.82 -3.17 -20.34
C ALA A 115 6.34 -3.52 -21.76
N ASP A 116 6.18 -4.81 -22.06
CA ASP A 116 5.72 -5.27 -23.37
C ASP A 116 4.27 -4.89 -23.62
N HIS A 117 3.42 -4.99 -22.58
CA HIS A 117 2.04 -4.54 -22.63
C HIS A 117 1.95 -3.05 -22.99
N LYS A 118 2.73 -2.19 -22.31
CA LYS A 118 2.82 -0.76 -22.63
C LYS A 118 3.20 -0.52 -24.09
N ASN A 119 4.23 -1.24 -24.56
CA ASN A 119 4.72 -1.12 -25.93
C ASN A 119 3.63 -1.49 -26.95
N PHE A 120 2.87 -2.56 -26.70
CA PHE A 120 1.76 -2.98 -27.57
C PHE A 120 0.55 -2.04 -27.51
N LEU A 121 0.33 -1.39 -26.37
CA LEU A 121 -0.72 -0.37 -26.18
C LEU A 121 -0.30 1.01 -26.73
N GLY A 122 0.97 1.20 -27.12
CA GLY A 122 1.50 2.46 -27.63
C GLY A 122 1.67 3.54 -26.56
N MET A 123 1.94 3.13 -25.32
CA MET A 123 2.07 3.99 -24.12
C MET A 123 3.49 4.05 -23.56
#